data_AF-A0A940JFF3-F1
#
_entry.id   AF-A0A940JFF3-F1
#
_cell.length_a   1.000
_cell.length_b   1.000
_cell.length_c   1.000
_cell.angle_alpha   90.00
_cell.angle_beta   90.00
_cell.angle_gamma   90.00
#
_symmetry.space_group_name_H-M   'P 1'
#
loop_
_entity.id
_entity.type
_entity.pdbx_description
1 polymer ?
#
loop_
_entity_poly.entity_id
_entity_poly.type
_entity_poly.pdbx_seq_one_letter_code
_entity_poly.pdbx_strand_id
1 'polypeptide(L)'
;MAFKDTLDEYLRRYEAEHTKFATRLTHVVGIPLIVASLPLLFVRWKLGLALFVLGWVFQFIGHRIEGNKPAFFGDPLYLLVGVIWVGQEILGWFSPRRSA
;
A
#
# COMPACT_ATOMS: atom_id res chain seq x y z
N MET A 1 6.36 6.53 23.55
CA MET A 1 7.44 6.85 22.60
C MET A 1 7.75 5.63 21.73
N ALA A 2 8.21 4.52 22.31
CA ALA A 2 8.62 3.29 21.59
C ALA A 2 7.72 2.80 20.42
N PHE A 3 6.39 2.79 20.56
CA PHE A 3 5.50 2.32 19.47
C PHE A 3 5.53 3.23 18.24
N LYS A 4 5.51 4.55 18.45
CA LYS A 4 5.55 5.52 17.34
C LYS A 4 6.88 5.41 16.60
N ASP A 5 7.97 5.34 17.35
CA ASP A 5 9.31 5.18 16.79
C ASP A 5 9.42 3.88 15.97
N THR A 6 8.77 2.80 16.42
CA THR A 6 8.72 1.53 15.68
C THR A 6 7.89 1.65 14.40
N LEU A 7 6.69 2.25 14.48
CA LEU A 7 5.84 2.46 13.31
C LEU A 7 6.52 3.34 12.26
N ASP A 8 7.22 4.39 12.70
CA ASP A 8 7.97 5.29 11.84
C ASP A 8 9.08 4.55 11.11
N GLU A 9 9.77 3.60 11.76
CA GLU A 9 10.76 2.74 11.11
C GLU A 9 10.12 1.84 10.05
N TYR A 10 8.97 1.22 10.35
CA TYR A 10 8.23 0.42 9.37
C TYR A 10 7.82 1.25 8.16
N LEU A 11 7.29 2.46 8.37
CA LEU A 11 6.88 3.38 7.30
C LEU A 11 8.07 3.86 6.48
N ARG A 12 9.20 4.20 7.12
CA ARG A 12 10.44 4.61 6.43
C ARG A 12 10.98 3.51 5.54
N ARG A 13 11.00 2.26 6.03
CA ARG A 13 11.42 1.10 5.23
C ARG A 13 10.47 0.86 4.06
N TYR A 14 9.16 0.92 4.32
CA TYR A 14 8.16 0.76 3.27
C TYR A 14 8.31 1.83 2.18
N GLU A 15 8.50 3.10 2.56
CA GLU A 15 8.72 4.18 1.59
C GLU A 15 10.03 4.01 0.79
N ALA A 16 11.11 3.56 1.44
CA ALA A 16 12.39 3.28 0.79
C ALA A 16 12.31 2.16 -0.26
N GLU A 17 11.35 1.25 -0.12
CA GLU A 17 11.04 0.21 -1.10
C GLU A 17 10.07 0.65 -2.20
N HIS A 18 9.49 1.87 -2.12
CA HIS A 18 8.51 2.39 -3.07
C HIS A 18 8.91 3.79 -3.54
N THR A 19 10.04 3.90 -4.23
CA THR A 19 10.60 5.20 -4.62
C THR A 19 10.00 5.75 -5.90
N LYS A 20 9.65 4.87 -6.85
CA LYS A 20 9.16 5.31 -8.17
C LYS A 20 7.69 5.73 -8.09
N PHE A 21 7.36 6.82 -8.76
CA PHE A 21 5.98 7.33 -8.85
C PHE A 21 5.01 6.26 -9.38
N ALA A 22 5.39 5.51 -10.42
CA ALA A 22 4.57 4.43 -10.96
C ALA A 22 4.27 3.35 -9.91
N THR A 23 5.27 2.92 -9.14
CA THR A 23 5.12 1.96 -8.04
C THR A 23 4.16 2.49 -6.98
N ARG A 24 4.34 3.75 -6.55
CA ARG A 24 3.45 4.41 -5.58
C ARG A 24 2.00 4.46 -6.08
N LEU A 25 1.78 4.86 -7.34
CA LEU A 25 0.45 4.95 -7.94
C LEU A 25 -0.26 3.61 -7.96
N THR A 26 0.44 2.54 -8.37
CA THR A 26 -0.14 1.19 -8.38
C THR A 26 -0.54 0.71 -6.98
N HIS A 27 0.15 1.14 -5.92
CA HIS A 27 -0.21 0.83 -4.53
C HIS A 27 -1.35 1.68 -4.01
N VAL A 28 -1.36 2.98 -4.31
CA VAL A 28 -2.47 3.90 -3.98
C VAL A 28 -3.77 3.46 -4.63
N VAL A 29 -3.73 2.82 -5.80
CA VAL A 29 -4.92 2.21 -6.42
C VAL A 29 -5.16 0.79 -5.88
N GLY A 30 -4.12 -0.04 -5.85
CA GLY A 30 -4.23 -1.46 -5.54
C GLY A 30 -4.66 -1.75 -4.10
N ILE A 31 -4.13 -1.03 -3.11
CA ILE A 31 -4.44 -1.26 -1.69
C ILE A 31 -5.92 -0.95 -1.38
N PRO A 32 -6.49 0.20 -1.79
CA PRO A 32 -7.93 0.43 -1.62
C PRO A 32 -8.81 -0.61 -2.30
N LEU A 33 -8.42 -1.12 -3.48
CA LEU A 33 -9.16 -2.21 -4.14
C LEU A 33 -9.16 -3.48 -3.28
N ILE A 34 -8.01 -3.86 -2.71
CA ILE A 34 -7.94 -5.01 -1.80
C ILE A 34 -8.79 -4.75 -0.55
N VAL A 35 -8.62 -3.62 0.12
CA VAL A 35 -9.36 -3.31 1.36
C VAL A 35 -10.87 -3.31 1.11
N ALA A 36 -11.34 -2.67 0.04
CA ALA A 36 -12.76 -2.65 -0.33
C ALA A 36 -13.27 -4.02 -0.76
N SER A 37 -12.42 -4.88 -1.32
CA SER A 37 -12.82 -6.24 -1.73
C SER A 37 -13.19 -7.14 -0.55
N LEU A 38 -12.57 -6.96 0.62
CA LEU A 38 -12.76 -7.82 1.78
C LEU A 38 -14.23 -7.88 2.27
N PRO A 39 -14.92 -6.76 2.54
CA PRO A 39 -16.35 -6.80 2.86
C PRO A 39 -17.19 -7.26 1.66
N LEU A 40 -16.79 -6.91 0.43
CA LEU A 40 -17.50 -7.32 -0.77
C LEU A 40 -17.46 -8.83 -1.02
N LEU A 41 -16.48 -9.57 -0.49
CA LEU A 41 -16.46 -11.02 -0.55
C LEU A 41 -17.71 -11.64 0.12
N PHE A 42 -18.25 -11.00 1.16
CA PHE A 42 -19.42 -11.49 1.90
C PHE A 42 -20.75 -11.01 1.32
N VAL A 43 -20.77 -9.90 0.57
CA VAL A 43 -22.00 -9.32 -0.01
C VAL A 43 -22.16 -9.69 -1.49
N ARG A 44 -21.08 -9.58 -2.27
CA ARG A 44 -21.04 -9.83 -3.71
C ARG A 44 -19.73 -10.54 -4.08
N TRP A 45 -19.62 -11.80 -3.67
CA TRP A 45 -18.35 -12.55 -3.72
C TRP A 45 -17.62 -12.52 -5.06
N LYS A 46 -18.32 -12.57 -6.20
CA LYS A 46 -17.70 -12.48 -7.54
C LYS A 46 -16.99 -11.15 -7.77
N LEU A 47 -17.64 -10.05 -7.36
CA LEU A 47 -17.06 -8.71 -7.45
C LEU A 47 -15.92 -8.55 -6.45
N GLY A 48 -16.10 -9.01 -5.19
CA GLY A 48 -15.04 -9.01 -4.19
C GLY A 48 -13.80 -9.76 -4.69
N LEU A 49 -13.96 -10.97 -5.20
CA LEU A 49 -12.86 -11.75 -5.76
C LEU A 49 -12.16 -11.05 -6.93
N ALA A 50 -12.93 -10.47 -7.86
CA ALA A 50 -12.37 -9.73 -8.99
C ALA A 50 -11.53 -8.53 -8.55
N LEU A 51 -12.03 -7.73 -7.60
CA LEU A 51 -11.30 -6.58 -7.06
C LEU A 51 -10.07 -6.99 -6.25
N PHE A 52 -10.16 -8.08 -5.49
CA PHE A 52 -9.04 -8.63 -4.74
C PHE A 52 -7.88 -9.02 -5.67
N VAL A 53 -8.18 -9.80 -6.72
CA VAL A 53 -7.18 -10.22 -7.71
C VAL A 53 -6.61 -9.00 -8.44
N LEU A 54 -7.46 -8.08 -8.88
CA LEU A 54 -7.02 -6.88 -9.59
C LEU A 54 -6.12 -5.98 -8.72
N GLY A 55 -6.47 -5.79 -7.44
CA GLY A 55 -5.68 -5.03 -6.49
C GLY A 55 -4.28 -5.62 -6.29
N TRP A 56 -4.17 -6.94 -6.20
CA TRP A 56 -2.88 -7.63 -6.15
C TRP A 56 -2.08 -7.50 -7.44
N VAL A 57 -2.72 -7.61 -8.60
CA VAL A 57 -2.05 -7.43 -9.90
C VAL A 57 -1.40 -6.04 -9.98
N PHE A 58 -2.11 -4.97 -9.58
CA PHE A 58 -1.51 -3.63 -9.53
C PHE A 58 -0.26 -3.58 -8.65
N GLN A 59 -0.32 -4.11 -7.42
CA GLN A 59 0.83 -4.09 -6.51
C GLN A 59 2.04 -4.86 -7.07
N PHE A 60 1.82 -6.04 -7.65
CA PHE A 60 2.90 -6.81 -8.26
C PHE A 60 3.50 -6.13 -9.50
N ILE A 61 2.69 -5.46 -10.32
CA ILE A 61 3.19 -4.65 -11.43
C ILE A 61 4.08 -3.52 -10.89
N GLY A 62 3.65 -2.84 -9.83
CA GLY A 62 4.45 -1.82 -9.14
C GLY A 62 5.82 -2.34 -8.72
N HIS A 63 5.85 -3.45 -7.98
CA HIS A 63 7.11 -4.06 -7.55
C HIS A 63 7.98 -4.53 -8.71
N ARG A 64 7.37 -4.97 -9.82
CA ARG A 64 8.11 -5.33 -11.02
C ARG A 64 8.78 -4.12 -11.68
N ILE A 65 8.16 -2.95 -11.61
CA ILE A 65 8.71 -1.66 -12.07
C ILE A 65 9.80 -1.19 -11.11
N GLU A 66 9.59 -1.30 -9.80
CA GLU A 66 10.58 -0.94 -8.79
C GLU A 66 11.85 -1.78 -8.94
N GLY A 67 11.69 -3.10 -9.11
CA GLY A 67 12.77 -4.07 -9.20
C GLY A 67 13.06 -4.81 -7.90
N ASN A 68 12.20 -4.65 -6.89
CA ASN A 68 12.28 -5.35 -5.61
C ASN A 68 11.11 -6.34 -5.42
N LYS A 69 11.18 -7.14 -4.36
CA LYS A 69 10.09 -8.03 -3.95
C LYS A 69 9.19 -7.28 -2.97
N PRO A 70 7.90 -7.61 -2.90
CA PRO A 70 7.01 -7.05 -1.89
C PRO A 70 7.49 -7.29 -0.46
N ALA A 71 7.47 -6.23 0.36
CA ALA A 71 7.94 -6.23 1.76
C ALA A 71 7.25 -7.29 2.63
N PHE A 72 5.97 -7.59 2.36
CA PHE A 72 5.20 -8.54 3.15
C PHE A 72 5.69 -9.98 3.06
N PHE A 73 6.52 -10.32 2.06
CA PHE A 73 7.18 -11.63 2.01
C PHE A 73 8.21 -11.80 3.14
N GLY A 74 8.79 -10.71 3.65
CA GLY A 74 9.68 -10.73 4.81
C GLY A 74 8.92 -10.63 6.13
N ASP A 75 8.01 -9.66 6.23
CA ASP A 75 7.19 -9.44 7.43
C ASP A 75 5.73 -9.14 7.04
N PRO A 76 4.76 -10.02 7.37
CA PRO A 76 3.35 -9.80 7.07
C PRO A 76 2.76 -8.48 7.61
N LEU A 77 3.37 -7.87 8.63
CA LEU A 77 2.94 -6.56 9.14
C LEU A 77 2.97 -5.47 8.07
N TYR A 78 3.80 -5.61 7.03
CA TYR A 78 3.83 -4.67 5.92
C TYR A 78 2.51 -4.58 5.14
N LEU A 79 1.61 -5.59 5.24
CA LEU A 79 0.25 -5.48 4.71
C LEU A 79 -0.55 -4.37 5.41
N LEU A 80 -0.39 -4.23 6.72
CA LEU A 80 -1.06 -3.18 7.51
C LEU A 80 -0.37 -1.83 7.35
N VAL A 81 0.97 -1.83 7.33
CA VAL A 81 1.78 -0.62 7.08
C VAL A 81 1.42 0.00 5.73
N GLY A 82 1.21 -0.83 4.69
CA GLY A 82 0.78 -0.34 3.37
C GLY A 82 -0.56 0.43 3.41
N VAL A 83 -1.53 0.00 4.22
CA VAL A 83 -2.82 0.70 4.38
C VAL A 83 -2.61 2.08 5.04
N ILE A 84 -1.78 2.14 6.08
CA ILE A 84 -1.45 3.40 6.78
C ILE A 84 -0.72 4.34 5.82
N TRP A 85 0.28 3.82 5.09
CA TRP A 85 1.08 4.58 4.14
C TRP A 85 0.23 5.18 3.01
N VAL A 86 -0.73 4.43 2.44
CA VAL A 86 -1.65 4.98 1.43
C VAL A 86 -2.49 6.13 1.98
N GLY A 87 -2.94 6.03 3.23
CA GLY A 87 -3.61 7.16 3.89
C GLY A 87 -2.72 8.40 3.96
N GLN A 88 -1.45 8.24 4.33
CA GLN A 88 -0.48 9.34 4.38
C GLN A 88 -0.16 9.91 2.99
N GLU A 89 0.03 9.07 1.97
CA GLU A 89 0.35 9.50 0.62
C GLU A 89 -0.82 10.29 0.00
N ILE A 90 -2.06 9.81 0.14
CA ILE A 90 -3.26 10.52 -0.32
C ILE A 90 -3.39 11.87 0.38
N LEU A 91 -3.32 11.91 1.72
CA LEU A 91 -3.37 13.17 2.48
C LEU A 91 -2.22 14.11 2.12
N GLY A 92 -1.04 13.56 1.84
CA GLY A 92 0.16 14.30 1.44
C GLY A 92 0.06 14.93 0.05
N TRP A 93 -0.75 14.37 -0.87
CA TRP A 93 -1.05 15.00 -2.16
C TRP A 93 -2.01 16.19 -2.03
N PHE A 94 -2.91 16.15 -1.04
CA PHE A 94 -3.82 17.26 -0.76
C PHE A 94 -3.24 18.30 0.20
N SER A 95 -2.20 17.96 0.95
CA SER A 95 -1.49 18.88 1.84
C SER A 95 -0.37 19.59 1.08
N PRO A 96 -0.35 20.94 1.01
CA PRO A 96 0.79 21.66 0.50
C PRO A 96 2.02 21.27 1.32
N ARG A 97 3.01 20.62 0.70
CA ARG A 97 4.28 20.30 1.37
C ARG A 97 4.89 21.61 1.87
N ARG A 98 4.89 21.84 3.18
CA ARG A 98 5.76 22.87 3.76
C ARG A 98 7.18 22.33 3.66
N SER A 99 7.90 22.77 2.63
CA SER A 99 9.35 22.69 2.59
C SER A 99 9.90 23.39 3.84
N ALA A 100 10.49 22.62 4.75
CA ALA A 100 11.28 23.12 5.86
C ALA A 100 12.59 22.32 5.90
#